data_AF-A0A5C7XBS5-F1
#
_entry.id   AF-A0A5C7XBS5-F1
#
_cell.length_a   1.000
_cell.length_b   1.000
_cell.length_c   1.000
_cell.angle_alpha   90.00
_cell.angle_beta   90.00
_cell.angle_gamma   90.00
#
_symmetry.space_group_name_H-M   'P 1'
#
loop_
_entity.id
_entity.type
_entity.pdbx_description
1 polymer ?
#
loop_
_entity_poly.entity_id
_entity_poly.type
_entity_poly.pdbx_seq_one_letter_code
_entity_poly.pdbx_strand_id
1 'polypeptide(L)'
;MGTVLTSPSQARADDVVRYEVVSDDIGIANIEYQDSAGRVALQSVALPWRVDAAVDSVHGPPPGGSQVRADWRPSAAPGRWVSVRIVYQGKVLCQNTLDVGNASCYGVTPRIT
;
A
#
# COMPACT_ATOMS: atom_id res chain seq x y z
N MET A 1 30.08 -34.69 19.57
CA MET A 1 28.67 -34.72 19.10
C MET A 1 28.12 -33.32 19.27
N GLY A 2 27.99 -32.55 18.19
CA GLY A 2 27.57 -31.15 18.23
C GLY A 2 26.07 -31.03 18.02
N THR A 3 25.36 -30.45 18.98
CA THR A 3 23.92 -30.20 18.91
C THR A 3 23.67 -28.99 18.00
N VAL A 4 22.97 -29.20 16.88
CA VAL A 4 22.48 -28.11 16.03
C VAL A 4 21.26 -27.51 16.71
N LEU A 5 21.41 -26.31 17.27
CA LEU A 5 20.29 -25.48 17.71
C LEU A 5 19.59 -24.94 16.46
N THR A 6 18.50 -25.58 16.06
CA THR A 6 17.57 -25.01 15.09
C THR A 6 16.77 -23.93 15.81
N SER A 7 17.15 -22.67 15.65
CA SER A 7 16.31 -21.55 16.08
C SER A 7 14.95 -21.70 15.40
N PRO A 8 13.81 -21.71 16.13
CA PRO A 8 12.52 -21.64 15.48
C PRO A 8 12.48 -20.34 14.69
N SER A 9 12.19 -20.44 13.39
CA SER A 9 11.78 -19.28 12.61
C SER A 9 10.62 -18.64 13.39
N GLN A 10 10.79 -17.39 13.83
CA GLN A 10 9.67 -16.61 14.31
C GLN A 10 8.70 -16.51 13.13
N ALA A 11 7.68 -17.36 13.12
CA ALA A 11 6.50 -17.14 12.31
C ALA A 11 5.86 -15.88 12.87
N ARG A 12 6.27 -14.72 12.34
CA ARG A 12 5.49 -13.49 12.47
C ARG A 12 4.19 -13.82 11.75
N ALA A 13 3.06 -13.68 12.44
CA ALA A 13 1.80 -13.61 11.73
C ALA A 13 1.86 -12.27 10.99
N ASP A 14 2.36 -12.28 9.76
CA ASP A 14 2.36 -11.09 8.94
C ASP A 14 0.91 -10.64 8.82
N ASP A 15 0.65 -9.40 9.22
CA ASP A 15 -0.67 -8.83 9.09
C ASP A 15 -0.95 -8.58 7.61
N VAL A 16 -2.15 -8.94 7.15
CA VAL A 16 -2.54 -8.70 5.76
C VAL A 16 -3.37 -7.42 5.69
N VAL A 17 -2.89 -6.49 4.87
CA VAL A 17 -3.63 -5.29 4.48
C VAL A 17 -4.09 -5.40 3.03
N ARG A 18 -5.21 -4.78 2.72
CA ARG A 18 -5.65 -4.59 1.34
C ARG A 18 -5.30 -3.18 0.90
N TYR A 19 -4.50 -3.08 -0.15
CA TYR A 19 -4.27 -1.81 -0.83
C TYR A 19 -5.28 -1.66 -1.97
N GLU A 20 -5.83 -0.47 -2.10
CA GLU A 20 -6.73 -0.13 -3.21
C GLU A 20 -6.32 1.20 -3.83
N VAL A 21 -6.37 1.28 -5.15
CA VAL A 21 -6.19 2.52 -5.92
C VAL A 21 -7.35 2.60 -6.91
N VAL A 22 -8.16 3.65 -6.78
CA VAL A 22 -9.39 3.82 -7.57
C VAL A 22 -9.48 5.23 -8.14
N SER A 23 -10.08 5.34 -9.32
CA SER A 23 -10.41 6.59 -10.00
C SER A 23 -11.50 6.31 -11.03
N ASP A 24 -12.36 7.30 -11.27
CA ASP A 24 -13.38 7.24 -12.31
C ASP A 24 -12.85 7.78 -13.66
N ASP A 25 -11.83 8.65 -13.64
CA ASP A 25 -11.28 9.33 -14.82
C ASP A 25 -9.88 8.88 -15.22
N ILE A 26 -9.07 8.41 -14.26
CA ILE A 26 -7.69 7.99 -14.48
C ILE A 26 -7.67 6.49 -14.68
N GLY A 27 -7.41 6.06 -15.92
CA GLY A 27 -7.36 4.63 -16.26
C GLY A 27 -6.03 3.94 -15.94
N ILE A 28 -4.93 4.69 -15.79
CA ILE A 28 -3.58 4.14 -15.60
C ILE A 28 -2.81 4.98 -14.56
N ALA A 29 -2.11 4.30 -13.65
CA ALA A 29 -1.17 4.90 -12.71
C ALA A 29 0.04 3.99 -12.45
N ASN A 30 1.16 4.58 -12.02
CA ASN A 30 2.26 3.84 -11.41
C ASN A 30 1.95 3.63 -9.93
N ILE A 31 2.19 2.43 -9.42
CA ILE A 31 1.83 2.05 -8.04
C ILE A 31 3.08 1.55 -7.33
N GLU A 32 3.29 2.03 -6.11
CA GLU A 32 4.28 1.48 -5.18
C GLU A 32 3.58 1.07 -3.89
N TYR A 33 3.94 -0.08 -3.33
CA TYR A 33 3.43 -0.52 -2.04
C TYR A 33 4.49 -1.32 -1.27
N GLN A 34 4.25 -1.52 0.03
CA GLN A 34 5.08 -2.38 0.88
C GLN A 34 4.41 -3.72 1.11
N ASP A 35 5.17 -4.80 0.95
CA ASP A 35 4.87 -6.13 1.47
C ASP A 35 6.00 -6.64 2.38
N SER A 36 5.91 -7.88 2.85
CA SER A 36 6.90 -8.48 3.75
C SER A 36 8.23 -8.80 3.06
N ALA A 37 8.30 -8.79 1.72
CA ALA A 37 9.55 -8.85 0.97
C ALA A 37 10.16 -7.45 0.74
N GLY A 38 9.40 -6.39 1.00
CA GLY A 38 9.81 -5.00 0.93
C GLY A 38 8.99 -4.19 -0.07
N ARG A 39 9.63 -3.23 -0.73
CA ARG A 39 8.93 -2.32 -1.63
C ARG A 39 8.72 -2.96 -2.99
N VAL A 40 7.47 -3.01 -3.42
CA VAL A 40 7.07 -3.40 -4.77
C VAL A 40 6.73 -2.16 -5.60
N ALA A 41 7.23 -2.11 -6.83
CA ALA A 41 6.95 -1.04 -7.78
C ALA A 41 6.35 -1.62 -9.06
N LEU A 42 5.17 -1.13 -9.42
CA LEU A 42 4.42 -1.53 -10.61
C LEU A 42 4.24 -0.30 -11.52
N GLN A 43 4.52 -0.47 -12.81
CA GLN A 43 4.44 0.59 -13.80
C GLN A 43 3.22 0.40 -14.68
N SER A 44 2.58 1.51 -15.09
CA SER A 44 1.46 1.52 -16.04
C SER A 44 0.32 0.56 -15.66
N VAL A 45 -0.09 0.57 -14.39
CA VAL A 45 -1.14 -0.30 -13.87
C VAL A 45 -2.51 0.25 -14.21
N ALA A 46 -3.40 -0.59 -14.74
CA ALA A 46 -4.79 -0.23 -15.00
C ALA A 46 -5.57 -0.04 -13.69
N LEU A 47 -6.40 1.01 -13.62
CA LEU A 47 -7.30 1.27 -12.50
C LEU A 47 -8.74 0.82 -12.82
N PRO A 48 -9.52 0.33 -11.83
CA PRO A 48 -9.16 0.21 -10.42
C PRO A 48 -8.19 -0.96 -10.15
N TRP A 49 -7.27 -0.76 -9.22
CA TRP A 49 -6.29 -1.77 -8.81
C TRP A 49 -6.44 -2.12 -7.33
N ARG A 50 -6.23 -3.40 -6.99
CA ARG A 50 -6.29 -3.93 -5.64
C ARG A 50 -5.27 -5.05 -5.44
N VAL A 51 -4.70 -5.14 -4.24
CA VAL A 51 -3.89 -6.29 -3.82
C VAL A 51 -4.01 -6.51 -2.31
N ASP A 52 -3.96 -7.77 -1.89
CA ASP A 52 -3.76 -8.15 -0.49
C ASP A 52 -2.26 -8.39 -0.28
N ALA A 53 -1.67 -7.69 0.68
CA ALA A 53 -0.23 -7.74 0.96
C ALA A 53 0.02 -8.03 2.45
N ALA A 54 0.87 -9.01 2.71
CA ALA A 54 1.43 -9.27 4.02
C ALA A 54 2.44 -8.18 4.37
N VAL A 55 2.43 -7.65 5.59
CA VAL A 55 3.39 -6.64 6.08
C VAL A 55 3.89 -6.97 7.48
N ASP A 56 5.12 -6.57 7.80
CA ASP A 56 5.73 -6.81 9.11
C ASP A 56 4.98 -6.10 10.25
N SER A 57 4.53 -4.87 10.00
CA SER A 57 3.82 -4.06 10.99
C SER A 57 2.87 -3.08 10.31
N VAL A 58 1.56 -3.32 10.38
CA VAL A 58 0.54 -2.46 9.75
C VAL A 58 0.72 -0.98 10.12
N HIS A 59 0.95 -0.70 11.40
CA HIS A 59 1.08 0.65 11.95
C HIS A 59 2.53 1.11 12.12
N GLY A 60 3.50 0.29 11.70
CA GLY A 60 4.92 0.60 11.81
C GLY A 60 5.36 1.65 10.79
N PRO A 61 6.53 2.28 10.99
CA PRO A 61 7.14 3.13 9.99
C PRO A 61 7.67 2.30 8.81
N PRO A 62 7.86 2.89 7.62
CA PRO A 62 8.64 2.27 6.55
C PRO A 62 10.06 1.88 7.02
N PRO A 63 10.63 0.78 6.52
CA PRO A 63 10.13 -0.02 5.40
C PRO A 63 9.13 -1.13 5.78
N GLY A 64 9.01 -1.54 7.05
CA GLY A 64 8.12 -2.64 7.46
C GLY A 64 6.64 -2.24 7.64
N GLY A 65 6.36 -0.94 7.59
CA GLY A 65 5.05 -0.32 7.67
C GLY A 65 4.16 -0.54 6.46
N SER A 66 2.84 -0.66 6.65
CA SER A 66 1.91 -0.62 5.51
C SER A 66 1.97 0.74 4.81
N GLN A 67 2.12 0.71 3.49
CA GLN A 67 2.25 1.91 2.66
C GLN A 67 1.80 1.61 1.24
N VAL A 68 1.08 2.55 0.63
CA VAL A 68 0.75 2.55 -0.80
C VAL A 68 0.87 3.96 -1.37
N ARG A 69 1.33 4.05 -2.62
CA ARG A 69 1.45 5.28 -3.39
C ARG A 69 0.97 5.04 -4.81
N ALA A 70 0.22 5.99 -5.34
CA ALA A 70 -0.14 6.07 -6.74
C ALA A 70 0.44 7.34 -7.35
N ASP A 71 0.95 7.24 -8.58
CA ASP A 71 1.45 8.36 -9.38
C ASP A 71 0.83 8.33 -10.77
N TRP A 72 0.16 9.43 -11.13
CA TRP A 72 -0.51 9.62 -12.42
C TRP A 72 -0.22 11.03 -12.96
N ARG A 73 0.92 11.63 -12.60
CA ARG A 73 1.26 13.01 -12.99
C ARG A 73 1.08 13.30 -14.48
N PRO A 74 1.39 12.39 -15.43
CA PRO A 74 1.18 12.67 -16.86
C PRO A 74 -0.29 12.89 -17.26
N SER A 75 -1.25 12.41 -16.48
CA SER A 75 -2.69 12.51 -16.76
C SER A 75 -3.46 13.33 -15.72
N ALA A 76 -2.76 13.93 -14.75
CA ALA A 76 -3.34 14.76 -13.71
C ALA A 76 -4.01 16.01 -14.28
N ALA A 77 -5.22 16.30 -13.79
CA ALA A 77 -5.95 17.52 -14.11
C ALA A 77 -6.96 17.82 -12.99
N PRO A 78 -7.39 19.08 -12.83
CA PRO A 78 -8.40 19.45 -11.84
C PRO A 78 -9.65 18.56 -11.96
N GLY A 79 -10.10 18.00 -10.84
CA GLY A 79 -11.27 17.14 -10.79
C GLY A 79 -11.04 15.69 -11.21
N ARG A 80 -9.84 15.32 -11.69
CA ARG A 80 -9.47 13.92 -11.99
C ARG A 80 -8.81 13.27 -10.77
N TRP A 81 -9.67 12.85 -9.85
CA TRP A 81 -9.26 12.33 -8.55
C TRP A 81 -8.74 10.90 -8.63
N VAL A 82 -7.71 10.60 -7.86
CA VAL A 82 -7.31 9.23 -7.52
C VAL A 82 -7.36 9.09 -6.01
N SER A 83 -8.02 8.04 -5.54
CA SER A 83 -8.09 7.68 -4.12
C SER A 83 -7.20 6.47 -3.86
N VAL A 84 -6.28 6.61 -2.91
CA VAL A 84 -5.46 5.50 -2.41
C VAL A 84 -5.95 5.09 -1.02
N ARG A 85 -6.07 3.79 -0.77
CA ARG A 85 -6.58 3.24 0.50
C ARG A 85 -5.72 2.11 1.04
N ILE A 86 -5.63 2.06 2.36
CA ILE A 86 -5.17 0.89 3.11
C ILE A 86 -6.36 0.42 3.95
N VAL A 87 -6.78 -0.82 3.73
CA VAL A 87 -7.85 -1.47 4.50
C VAL A 87 -7.23 -2.58 5.35
N TYR A 88 -7.50 -2.56 6.64
CA TYR A 88 -7.03 -3.56 7.59
C TYR A 88 -8.22 -4.05 8.43
N GLN A 89 -8.39 -5.36 8.53
CA GLN A 89 -9.52 -5.99 9.24
C GLN A 89 -10.90 -5.42 8.84
N GLY A 90 -11.08 -5.17 7.53
CA GLY A 90 -12.32 -4.64 6.98
C GLY A 90 -12.58 -3.15 7.26
N LYS A 91 -11.63 -2.44 7.88
CA LYS A 91 -11.73 -1.00 8.16
C LYS A 91 -10.72 -0.23 7.32
N VAL A 92 -11.14 0.93 6.81
CA VAL A 92 -10.23 1.86 6.14
C VAL A 92 -9.30 2.45 7.21
N LEU A 93 -8.03 2.06 7.14
CA LEU A 93 -6.97 2.57 8.01
C LEU A 93 -6.47 3.93 7.51
N CYS A 94 -6.26 4.02 6.20
CA CYS A 94 -5.89 5.26 5.53
C CYS A 94 -6.66 5.39 4.23
N GLN A 95 -7.14 6.59 3.92
CA GLN A 95 -7.61 7.01 2.62
C GLN A 95 -7.05 8.40 2.33
N ASN A 96 -6.56 8.61 1.12
CA ASN A 96 -6.16 9.92 0.65
C ASN A 96 -6.56 10.09 -0.82
N THR A 97 -7.37 11.11 -1.08
CA THR A 97 -7.92 11.40 -2.40
C THR A 97 -7.39 12.73 -2.89
N LEU A 98 -6.70 12.73 -4.04
CA LEU A 98 -6.06 13.92 -4.61
C LEU A 98 -6.22 13.94 -6.13
N ASP A 99 -6.14 15.11 -6.75
CA ASP A 99 -6.18 15.32 -8.21
C ASP A 99 -4.84 15.86 -8.77
N VAL A 100 -3.83 16.07 -7.90
CA VAL A 100 -2.53 16.66 -8.24
C VAL A 100 -1.49 15.68 -8.82
N GLY A 101 -1.90 14.46 -9.19
CA GLY A 101 -1.01 13.50 -9.87
C GLY A 101 -0.22 12.57 -8.97
N ASN A 102 -0.34 12.69 -7.64
CA ASN A 102 0.33 11.79 -6.70
C ASN A 102 -0.42 11.73 -5.38
N ALA A 103 -0.69 10.52 -4.90
CA ALA A 103 -1.29 10.28 -3.60
C ALA A 103 -0.59 9.13 -2.90
N SER A 104 -0.43 9.24 -1.58
CA SER A 104 0.13 8.20 -0.74
C SER A 104 -0.70 7.99 0.51
N CYS A 105 -0.60 6.81 1.09
CA CYS A 105 -1.16 6.45 2.38
C CYS A 105 -0.11 5.66 3.16
N TYR A 106 -0.08 5.87 4.47
CA TYR A 106 0.84 5.20 5.39
C TYR A 106 0.04 4.73 6.60
N GLY A 107 0.20 3.47 7.02
CA GLY A 107 -0.53 2.94 8.17
C GLY A 107 -0.09 3.54 9.51
N VAL A 108 1.13 4.08 9.59
CA VAL A 108 1.67 4.79 10.77
C VAL A 108 1.01 6.14 11.02
N THR A 109 0.45 6.76 9.99
CA THR A 109 -0.29 8.03 10.08
C THR A 109 -1.70 7.86 9.50
N PRO A 110 -2.59 7.17 10.24
CA PRO A 110 -3.97 6.98 9.82
C PRO A 110 -4.63 8.32 9.49
N ARG A 111 -5.18 8.44 8.28
CA ARG A 111 -5.91 9.61 7.81
C ARG A 111 -7.01 9.18 6.85
N ILE A 112 -8.16 9.83 6.87
CA ILE A 112 -9.24 9.55 5.93
C ILE A 112 -9.63 10.90 5.32
N THR A 113 -9.27 11.09 4.05
CA THR A 113 -9.53 12.32 3.29
C THR A 113 -10.00 12.05 1.86
#